data_AF-F6JIC5-F1
#
_entry.id   AF-F6JIC5-F1
#
_cell.length_a   1.000
_cell.length_b   1.000
_cell.length_c   1.000
_cell.angle_alpha   90.00
_cell.angle_beta   90.00
_cell.angle_gamma   90.00
#
_symmetry.space_group_name_H-M   'P 1'
#
loop_
_entity.id
_entity.type
_entity.pdbx_description
1 polymer ?
#
loop_
_entity_poly.entity_id
_entity_poly.type
_entity_poly.pdbx_seq_one_letter_code
_entity_poly.pdbx_strand_id
1 'polypeptide(L)'
;RQGEGFRFQMDDISFTMPKMSLLQTRNLGVGQFFCNRSQQADLGFNCRQRHCQCSNVIQVPANRQVEFVISSLSQTPHPIHLHGYTFRVVGMGVLGEQKIGQIEQIDKKTPLPRRAKGAPLKDSVQVPAFGYTILRFYSNSPGYWMFHCHISPHSENGMAAVVRVGEDVEMKMCPVSNCGLCSSVA
;
A
#
# COMPACT_ATOMS: atom_id res chain seq x y z
N ARG A 1 -25.83 9.97 17.02
CA ARG A 1 -24.36 9.76 16.85
C ARG A 1 -24.01 10.24 15.45
N GLN A 2 -23.63 11.50 15.30
CA GLN A 2 -23.24 12.13 14.03
C GLN A 2 -21.70 12.15 13.96
N GLY A 3 -21.11 11.74 12.84
CA GLY A 3 -19.77 12.22 12.45
C GLY A 3 -18.61 11.23 12.26
N GLU A 4 -18.75 9.92 12.49
CA GLU A 4 -17.69 8.99 12.07
C GLU A 4 -17.96 8.49 10.65
N GLY A 5 -17.45 9.23 9.66
CA GLY A 5 -17.44 8.79 8.27
C GLY A 5 -16.72 7.45 8.14
N PHE A 6 -17.15 6.60 7.20
CA PHE A 6 -16.49 5.33 6.89
C PHE A 6 -14.99 5.57 6.62
N ARG A 7 -14.13 5.03 7.49
CA ARG A 7 -12.68 5.10 7.31
C ARG A 7 -12.22 3.87 6.56
N PHE A 8 -11.68 4.06 5.37
CA PHE A 8 -11.10 2.97 4.62
C PHE A 8 -9.65 2.76 5.05
N GLN A 9 -9.17 1.53 4.93
CA GLN A 9 -7.89 1.12 5.49
C GLN A 9 -7.13 0.21 4.54
N MET A 10 -5.81 0.25 4.65
CA MET A 10 -4.90 -0.79 4.20
C MET A 10 -4.04 -1.20 5.40
N ASP A 11 -3.90 -2.50 5.64
CA ASP A 11 -3.16 -3.05 6.79
C ASP A 11 -3.60 -2.48 8.15
N ASP A 12 -4.91 -2.35 8.36
CA ASP A 12 -5.55 -1.79 9.57
C ASP A 12 -5.24 -0.29 9.81
N ILE A 13 -4.63 0.41 8.84
CA ILE A 13 -4.28 1.84 8.93
C ILE A 13 -5.10 2.63 7.91
N SER A 14 -5.75 3.71 8.34
CA SER A 14 -6.35 4.69 7.43
C SER A 14 -5.28 5.71 7.03
N PHE A 15 -4.97 5.79 5.74
CA PHE A 15 -3.91 6.66 5.27
C PHE A 15 -4.27 8.14 5.42
N THR A 16 -3.31 8.93 5.88
CA THR A 16 -3.38 10.39 5.87
C THR A 16 -2.25 10.97 5.04
N MET A 17 -2.59 11.89 4.14
CA MET A 17 -1.59 12.61 3.35
C MET A 17 -0.71 13.46 4.29
N PRO A 18 0.62 13.38 4.17
CA PRO A 18 1.51 14.25 4.92
C PRO A 18 1.37 15.70 4.45
N LYS A 19 1.68 16.66 5.33
CA LYS A 19 1.68 18.10 4.99
C LYS A 19 2.78 18.48 3.99
N MET A 20 3.79 17.64 3.84
CA MET A 20 4.90 17.83 2.90
C MET A 20 5.03 16.59 2.02
N SER A 21 5.43 16.78 0.77
CA SER A 21 5.65 15.66 -0.16
C SER A 21 6.72 14.70 0.39
N LEU A 22 6.49 13.39 0.22
CA LEU A 22 7.41 12.33 0.65
C LEU A 22 8.79 12.45 0.00
N LEU A 23 8.84 12.97 -1.23
CA LEU A 23 10.11 13.23 -1.93
C LEU A 23 10.88 14.39 -1.31
N GLN A 24 10.20 15.37 -0.71
CA GLN A 24 10.82 16.51 -0.05
C GLN A 24 11.27 16.16 1.38
N THR A 25 10.51 15.31 2.09
CA THR A 25 10.82 14.92 3.48
C THR A 25 12.12 14.12 3.61
N ARG A 26 12.58 13.49 2.51
CA ARG A 26 13.80 12.67 2.44
C ARG A 26 15.02 13.32 3.09
N ASN A 27 15.28 14.60 2.81
CA ASN A 27 16.47 15.31 3.29
C ASN A 27 16.25 16.06 4.61
N LEU A 28 15.04 16.01 5.17
CA LEU A 28 14.65 16.79 6.33
C LEU A 28 14.68 15.99 7.64
N GLY A 29 15.03 14.70 7.60
CA GLY A 29 14.96 13.82 8.78
C GLY A 29 13.53 13.49 9.22
N VAL A 30 12.53 13.86 8.41
CA VAL A 30 11.08 13.71 8.67
C VAL A 30 10.59 12.29 8.31
N GLY A 31 11.50 11.36 7.97
CA GLY A 31 11.17 9.94 7.77
C GLY A 31 10.55 9.27 9.00
N GLN A 32 10.71 9.87 10.19
CA GLN A 32 10.13 9.40 11.45
C GLN A 32 8.60 9.59 11.55
N PHE A 33 7.98 10.35 10.63
CA PHE A 33 6.52 10.57 10.64
C PHE A 33 5.74 9.50 9.87
N PHE A 34 6.44 8.55 9.25
CA PHE A 34 5.82 7.43 8.56
C PHE A 34 5.57 6.28 9.53
N CYS A 35 4.50 5.55 9.25
CA CYS A 35 4.14 4.37 10.02
C CYS A 35 4.02 3.18 9.09
N ASN A 36 4.11 2.00 9.68
CA ASN A 36 3.58 0.78 9.09
C ASN A 36 2.93 -0.06 10.19
N ARG A 37 2.26 -1.13 9.78
CA ARG A 37 1.53 -2.02 10.70
C ARG A 37 2.41 -2.58 11.82
N SER A 38 3.63 -3.02 11.51
CA SER A 38 4.56 -3.57 12.50
C SER A 38 5.00 -2.51 13.51
N GLN A 39 5.38 -1.31 13.05
CA GLN A 39 5.76 -0.19 13.92
C GLN A 39 4.61 0.22 14.86
N GLN A 40 3.37 0.25 14.36
CA GLN A 40 2.22 0.55 15.21
C GLN A 40 2.00 -0.53 16.27
N ALA A 41 2.18 -1.81 15.91
CA ALA A 41 2.11 -2.91 16.86
C ALA A 41 3.23 -2.85 17.92
N ASP A 42 4.45 -2.51 17.53
CA ASP A 42 5.61 -2.36 18.43
C ASP A 42 5.40 -1.24 19.46
N LEU A 43 4.66 -0.19 19.08
CA LEU A 43 4.22 0.89 19.97
C LEU A 43 3.02 0.50 20.87
N GLY A 44 2.54 -0.75 20.78
CA GLY A 44 1.41 -1.26 21.56
C GLY A 44 0.04 -0.85 21.02
N PHE A 45 -0.06 -0.29 19.81
CA PHE A 45 -1.34 0.07 19.22
C PHE A 45 -2.01 -1.14 18.56
N ASN A 46 -3.26 -1.42 18.96
CA ASN A 46 -4.13 -2.33 18.23
C ASN A 46 -4.95 -1.54 17.19
N CYS A 47 -4.42 -1.42 15.97
CA CYS A 47 -5.04 -0.61 14.93
C CYS A 47 -6.43 -1.11 14.47
N ARG A 48 -6.72 -2.41 14.65
CA ARG A 48 -8.07 -2.98 14.40
C ARG A 48 -9.13 -2.43 15.34
N GLN A 49 -8.75 -2.08 16.56
CA GLN A 49 -9.66 -1.54 17.56
C GLN A 49 -9.62 -0.01 17.60
N ARG A 50 -8.43 0.57 17.48
CA ARG A 50 -8.18 2.01 17.68
C ARG A 50 -8.28 2.85 16.41
N HIS A 51 -8.49 2.26 15.24
CA HIS A 51 -8.59 2.94 13.96
C HIS A 51 -7.40 3.89 13.71
N CYS A 52 -6.20 3.30 13.58
CA CYS A 52 -4.97 4.07 13.37
C CYS A 52 -5.03 4.94 12.12
N GLN A 53 -4.46 6.15 12.23
CA GLN A 53 -4.35 7.11 11.13
C GLN A 53 -2.93 7.65 11.04
N CYS A 54 -2.28 7.44 9.89
CA CYS A 54 -0.94 7.93 9.61
C CYS A 54 -0.59 7.70 8.14
N SER A 55 0.54 8.26 7.69
CA SER A 55 1.07 7.98 6.35
C SER A 55 1.69 6.58 6.34
N ASN A 56 0.87 5.58 5.97
CA ASN A 56 1.27 4.17 5.87
C ASN A 56 2.31 3.97 4.75
N VAL A 57 3.50 3.49 5.10
CA VAL A 57 4.61 3.24 4.18
C VAL A 57 5.05 1.78 4.22
N ILE A 58 4.94 1.11 3.09
CA ILE A 58 5.40 -0.26 2.86
C ILE A 58 6.80 -0.19 2.25
N GLN A 59 7.83 -0.52 3.03
CA GLN A 59 9.21 -0.55 2.54
C GLN A 59 9.47 -1.85 1.74
N VAL A 60 10.05 -1.71 0.56
CA VAL A 60 10.56 -2.84 -0.25
C VAL A 60 11.99 -2.54 -0.73
N PRO A 61 12.85 -3.56 -0.88
CA PRO A 61 14.21 -3.35 -1.38
C PRO A 61 14.20 -2.96 -2.87
N ALA A 62 15.19 -2.19 -3.31
CA ALA A 62 15.42 -1.93 -4.73
C ALA A 62 15.98 -3.16 -5.45
N ASN A 63 15.72 -3.24 -6.76
CA ASN A 63 16.28 -4.26 -7.67
C ASN A 63 15.97 -5.71 -7.25
N ARG A 64 14.77 -5.94 -6.68
CA ARG A 64 14.30 -7.26 -6.28
C ARG A 64 12.96 -7.60 -6.92
N GLN A 65 12.70 -8.89 -7.05
CA GLN A 65 11.35 -9.36 -7.34
C GLN A 65 10.53 -9.27 -6.04
N VAL A 66 9.44 -8.52 -6.10
CA VAL A 66 8.51 -8.32 -4.99
C VAL A 66 7.19 -9.02 -5.31
N GLU A 67 6.62 -9.70 -4.33
CA GLU A 67 5.28 -10.28 -4.42
C GLU A 67 4.38 -9.65 -3.35
N PHE A 68 3.24 -9.11 -3.77
CA PHE A 68 2.19 -8.64 -2.86
C PHE A 68 1.02 -9.61 -2.92
N VAL A 69 0.59 -10.10 -1.76
CA VAL A 69 -0.66 -10.86 -1.58
C VAL A 69 -1.67 -9.93 -0.94
N ILE A 70 -2.68 -9.55 -1.70
CA ILE A 70 -3.63 -8.51 -1.28
C ILE A 70 -4.98 -9.17 -1.07
N SER A 71 -5.52 -9.05 0.13
CA SER A 71 -6.82 -9.62 0.51
C SER A 71 -7.83 -8.53 0.84
N SER A 72 -9.07 -8.70 0.39
CA SER A 72 -10.18 -7.84 0.76
C SER A 72 -11.03 -8.51 1.85
N LEU A 73 -11.19 -7.83 2.99
CA LEU A 73 -12.19 -8.20 3.99
C LEU A 73 -13.58 -7.60 3.68
N SER A 74 -13.72 -6.88 2.56
CA SER A 74 -14.96 -6.22 2.16
C SER A 74 -15.87 -7.14 1.35
N GLN A 75 -17.17 -6.87 1.43
CA GLN A 75 -18.22 -7.47 0.60
C GLN A 75 -18.26 -6.90 -0.82
N THR A 76 -17.53 -5.81 -1.08
CA THR A 76 -17.43 -5.18 -2.39
C THR A 76 -16.01 -5.35 -2.96
N PRO A 77 -15.87 -5.44 -4.29
CA PRO A 77 -14.57 -5.50 -4.92
C PRO A 77 -13.91 -4.12 -4.97
N HIS A 78 -12.59 -4.08 -4.86
CA HIS A 78 -11.82 -2.84 -4.85
C HIS A 78 -10.77 -2.83 -5.96
N PRO A 79 -10.81 -1.89 -6.93
CA PRO A 79 -9.72 -1.72 -7.88
C PRO A 79 -8.54 -1.10 -7.15
N ILE A 80 -7.39 -1.76 -7.17
CA ILE A 80 -6.12 -1.28 -6.62
C ILE A 80 -5.20 -0.87 -7.75
N HIS A 81 -4.44 0.19 -7.52
CA HIS A 81 -3.47 0.75 -8.47
C HIS A 81 -2.14 0.99 -7.77
N LEU A 82 -1.03 0.70 -8.47
CA LEU A 82 0.33 0.97 -8.00
C LEU A 82 1.02 1.94 -8.97
N HIS A 83 1.43 3.09 -8.45
CA HIS A 83 2.16 4.08 -9.24
C HIS A 83 3.56 3.58 -9.58
N GLY A 84 4.14 4.07 -10.68
CA GLY A 84 5.53 3.80 -11.06
C GLY A 84 5.84 2.38 -11.54
N TYR A 85 4.89 1.46 -11.42
CA TYR A 85 5.08 0.05 -11.78
C TYR A 85 3.89 -0.50 -12.55
N THR A 86 4.20 -1.33 -13.53
CA THR A 86 3.30 -2.38 -13.98
C THR A 86 3.68 -3.69 -13.29
N PHE A 87 2.69 -4.50 -12.94
CA PHE A 87 2.85 -5.78 -12.26
C PHE A 87 2.16 -6.91 -13.03
N ARG A 88 2.64 -8.13 -12.82
CA ARG A 88 2.00 -9.36 -13.28
C ARG A 88 0.97 -9.81 -12.25
N VAL A 89 -0.28 -10.02 -12.67
CA VAL A 89 -1.31 -10.62 -11.82
C VAL A 89 -1.17 -12.14 -11.90
N VAL A 90 -0.50 -12.74 -10.90
CA VAL A 90 -0.15 -14.16 -10.93
C VAL A 90 -1.16 -15.04 -10.21
N GLY A 91 -2.01 -14.50 -9.35
CA GLY A 91 -3.03 -15.27 -8.65
C GLY A 91 -4.24 -14.40 -8.33
N MET A 92 -5.42 -15.00 -8.32
CA MET A 92 -6.66 -14.36 -7.91
C MET A 92 -7.65 -15.44 -7.50
N GLY A 93 -8.44 -15.19 -6.47
CA GLY A 93 -9.48 -16.12 -6.04
C GLY A 93 -10.33 -15.55 -4.92
N VAL A 94 -11.37 -16.29 -4.55
CA VAL A 94 -12.28 -15.96 -3.45
C VAL A 94 -12.16 -17.04 -2.39
N LEU A 95 -11.92 -16.64 -1.14
CA LEU A 95 -11.84 -17.57 0.01
C LEU A 95 -13.13 -17.55 0.84
N GLY A 96 -13.91 -16.46 0.74
CA GLY A 96 -15.09 -16.21 1.55
C GLY A 96 -14.76 -15.54 2.88
N GLU A 97 -15.76 -14.90 3.47
CA GLU A 97 -15.64 -14.04 4.66
C GLU A 97 -14.93 -14.71 5.83
N GLN A 98 -15.26 -15.98 6.08
CA GLN A 98 -14.73 -16.74 7.22
C GLN A 98 -13.22 -17.03 7.11
N LYS A 99 -12.71 -17.17 5.89
CA LYS A 99 -11.32 -17.62 5.65
C LYS A 99 -10.38 -16.50 5.24
N ILE A 100 -10.89 -15.44 4.62
CA ILE A 100 -10.04 -14.39 4.04
C ILE A 100 -9.17 -13.67 5.07
N GLY A 101 -9.66 -13.53 6.31
CA GLY A 101 -8.88 -12.97 7.42
C GLY A 101 -7.67 -13.81 7.86
N GLN A 102 -7.58 -15.07 7.42
CA GLN A 102 -6.51 -16.02 7.75
C GLN A 102 -5.59 -16.30 6.56
N ILE A 103 -5.65 -15.48 5.51
CA ILE A 103 -4.96 -15.73 4.23
C ILE A 103 -3.46 -16.00 4.39
N GLU A 104 -2.78 -15.30 5.29
CA GLU A 104 -1.34 -15.49 5.51
C GLU A 104 -1.03 -16.92 6.00
N GLN A 105 -1.85 -17.45 6.91
CA GLN A 105 -1.69 -18.82 7.42
C GLN A 105 -2.05 -19.84 6.36
N ILE A 106 -3.10 -19.57 5.59
CA ILE A 106 -3.54 -20.42 4.47
C ILE A 106 -2.42 -20.53 3.44
N ASP A 107 -1.86 -19.41 3.00
CA ASP A 107 -0.82 -19.37 1.96
C ASP A 107 0.51 -20.00 2.42
N LYS A 108 0.85 -19.86 3.72
CA LYS A 108 2.01 -20.55 4.31
C LYS A 108 1.85 -22.07 4.36
N LYS A 109 0.66 -22.57 4.69
CA LYS A 109 0.39 -24.01 4.82
C LYS A 109 0.17 -24.68 3.46
N THR A 110 -0.63 -24.04 2.61
CA THR A 110 -0.97 -24.50 1.28
C THR A 110 -0.92 -23.30 0.34
N PRO A 111 0.19 -23.12 -0.40
CA PRO A 111 0.37 -21.97 -1.28
C PRO A 111 -0.82 -21.75 -2.21
N LEU A 112 -1.36 -20.54 -2.18
CA LEU A 112 -2.42 -20.09 -3.07
C LEU A 112 -1.96 -20.25 -4.54
N PRO A 113 -2.86 -20.64 -5.46
CA PRO A 113 -2.54 -20.83 -6.87
C PRO A 113 -1.84 -19.61 -7.49
N ARG A 114 -0.63 -19.84 -8.03
CA ARG A 114 0.16 -18.85 -8.77
C ARG A 114 0.41 -19.35 -10.19
N ARG A 115 -0.02 -18.57 -11.17
CA ARG A 115 0.27 -18.75 -12.59
C ARG A 115 1.75 -18.45 -12.85
N ALA A 116 2.50 -19.48 -13.25
CA ALA A 116 3.94 -19.37 -13.51
C ALA A 116 4.27 -18.64 -14.84
N LYS A 117 3.41 -18.77 -15.87
CA LYS A 117 3.64 -18.19 -17.21
C LYS A 117 2.38 -17.53 -17.76
N GLY A 118 2.56 -16.48 -18.55
CA GLY A 118 1.45 -15.79 -19.23
C GLY A 118 0.51 -15.01 -18.31
N ALA A 119 0.98 -14.59 -17.13
CA ALA A 119 0.22 -13.69 -16.28
C ALA A 119 0.05 -12.32 -16.96
N PRO A 120 -1.16 -11.71 -16.94
CA PRO A 120 -1.36 -10.41 -17.56
C PRO A 120 -0.54 -9.33 -16.84
N LEU A 121 -0.02 -8.38 -17.61
CA LEU A 121 0.69 -7.20 -17.12
C LEU A 121 -0.31 -6.04 -16.99
N LYS A 122 -0.39 -5.43 -15.81
CA LYS A 122 -1.35 -4.36 -15.48
C LYS A 122 -0.72 -3.36 -14.49
N ASP A 123 -1.21 -2.14 -14.46
CA ASP A 123 -0.97 -1.18 -13.37
C ASP A 123 -2.12 -1.14 -12.34
N SER A 124 -3.28 -1.68 -12.72
CA SER A 124 -4.50 -1.69 -11.92
C SER A 124 -5.21 -3.03 -12.03
N VAL A 125 -5.75 -3.52 -10.91
CA VAL A 125 -6.50 -4.77 -10.87
C VAL A 125 -7.58 -4.73 -9.81
N GLN A 126 -8.69 -5.43 -10.03
CA GLN A 126 -9.74 -5.57 -9.04
C GLN A 126 -9.41 -6.69 -8.05
N VAL A 127 -9.40 -6.38 -6.75
CA VAL A 127 -9.40 -7.38 -5.67
C VAL A 127 -10.85 -7.82 -5.44
N PRO A 128 -11.19 -9.11 -5.58
CA PRO A 128 -12.55 -9.59 -5.37
C PRO A 128 -13.02 -9.41 -3.92
N ALA A 129 -14.34 -9.29 -3.75
CA ALA A 129 -14.98 -9.34 -2.43
C ALA A 129 -14.64 -10.64 -1.70
N PHE A 130 -14.26 -10.56 -0.43
CA PHE A 130 -13.76 -11.68 0.38
C PHE A 130 -12.74 -12.58 -0.34
N GLY A 131 -11.94 -11.96 -1.21
CA GLY A 131 -11.00 -12.62 -2.07
C GLY A 131 -9.62 -11.99 -2.00
N TYR A 132 -8.75 -12.51 -2.86
CA TYR A 132 -7.36 -12.11 -2.91
C TYR A 132 -6.86 -11.91 -4.34
N THR A 133 -5.78 -11.18 -4.46
CA THR A 133 -5.02 -11.01 -5.71
C THR A 133 -3.54 -10.98 -5.39
N ILE A 134 -2.75 -11.71 -6.19
CA ILE A 134 -1.29 -11.85 -6.02
C ILE A 134 -0.61 -11.13 -7.18
N LEU A 135 0.22 -10.14 -6.83
CA LEU A 135 0.95 -9.30 -7.76
C LEU A 135 2.44 -9.61 -7.70
N ARG A 136 3.12 -9.59 -8.84
CA ARG A 136 4.58 -9.62 -8.91
C ARG A 136 5.11 -8.49 -9.76
N PHE A 137 6.08 -7.76 -9.23
CA PHE A 137 6.80 -6.72 -9.96
C PHE A 137 8.28 -6.73 -9.59
N TYR A 138 9.10 -6.09 -10.42
CA TYR A 138 10.51 -5.93 -10.16
C TYR A 138 10.76 -4.48 -9.72
N SER A 139 11.34 -4.29 -8.53
CA SER A 139 11.45 -2.99 -7.86
C SER A 139 12.63 -2.13 -8.38
N ASN A 140 12.68 -1.88 -9.69
CA ASN A 140 13.78 -1.18 -10.37
C ASN A 140 13.68 0.36 -10.41
N SER A 141 12.62 0.94 -9.84
CA SER A 141 12.42 2.38 -9.74
C SER A 141 12.43 2.86 -8.27
N PRO A 142 13.60 3.03 -7.63
CA PRO A 142 13.67 3.55 -6.27
C PRO A 142 12.94 4.89 -6.11
N GLY A 143 12.12 5.00 -5.06
CA GLY A 143 11.24 6.15 -4.86
C GLY A 143 10.08 5.87 -3.92
N TYR A 144 9.13 6.81 -3.88
CA TYR A 144 7.87 6.69 -3.16
C TYR A 144 6.73 6.60 -4.16
N TRP A 145 5.95 5.52 -4.09
CA TRP A 145 4.91 5.22 -5.07
C TRP A 145 3.58 4.99 -4.37
N MET A 146 2.54 5.74 -4.75
CA MET A 146 1.22 5.55 -4.16
C MET A 146 0.65 4.19 -4.56
N PHE A 147 0.09 3.49 -3.59
CA PHE A 147 -0.62 2.23 -3.74
C PHE A 147 -1.99 2.38 -3.11
N HIS A 148 -3.05 2.44 -3.92
CA HIS A 148 -4.35 2.89 -3.43
C HIS A 148 -5.52 2.26 -4.19
N CYS A 149 -6.70 2.34 -3.58
CA CYS A 149 -7.92 2.05 -4.31
C CYS A 149 -8.20 3.13 -5.35
N HIS A 150 -8.57 2.76 -6.56
CA HIS A 150 -8.85 3.69 -7.66
C HIS A 150 -10.31 4.20 -7.68
N ILE A 151 -11.02 4.03 -6.57
CA ILE A 151 -12.31 4.68 -6.31
C ILE A 151 -11.97 5.91 -5.46
N SER A 152 -12.10 7.12 -6.03
CA SER A 152 -11.60 8.35 -5.40
C SER A 152 -12.08 8.53 -3.95
N PRO A 153 -13.39 8.33 -3.63
CA PRO A 153 -13.84 8.40 -2.24
C PRO A 153 -13.16 7.39 -1.31
N HIS A 154 -12.78 6.21 -1.79
CA HIS A 154 -12.09 5.22 -0.96
C HIS A 154 -10.64 5.63 -0.69
N SER A 155 -9.91 6.09 -1.71
CA SER A 155 -8.52 6.56 -1.53
C SER A 155 -8.45 7.83 -0.68
N GLU A 156 -9.35 8.79 -0.89
CA GLU A 156 -9.41 10.05 -0.14
C GLU A 156 -9.75 9.82 1.33
N ASN A 157 -10.56 8.79 1.63
CA ASN A 157 -10.93 8.41 2.99
C ASN A 157 -10.04 7.29 3.58
N GLY A 158 -8.84 7.08 3.03
CA GLY A 158 -7.77 6.33 3.70
C GLY A 158 -7.39 4.97 3.11
N MET A 159 -8.03 4.51 2.02
CA MET A 159 -7.65 3.26 1.32
C MET A 159 -6.40 3.44 0.46
N ALA A 160 -5.29 3.78 1.09
CA ALA A 160 -4.02 4.01 0.45
C ALA A 160 -2.85 3.58 1.33
N ALA A 161 -1.71 3.43 0.70
CA ALA A 161 -0.40 3.29 1.31
C ALA A 161 0.63 3.82 0.31
N VAL A 162 1.87 3.95 0.75
CA VAL A 162 2.99 4.30 -0.12
C VAL A 162 3.98 3.16 -0.12
N VAL A 163 4.35 2.68 -1.30
CA VAL A 163 5.46 1.75 -1.45
C VAL A 163 6.75 2.57 -1.55
N ARG A 164 7.60 2.48 -0.52
CA ARG A 164 8.96 3.04 -0.53
C ARG A 164 9.90 1.98 -1.07
N VAL A 165 10.54 2.27 -2.20
CA VAL A 165 11.44 1.34 -2.90
C VAL A 165 12.88 1.79 -2.70
N GLY A 166 13.69 0.93 -2.11
CA GLY A 166 15.10 1.20 -1.84
C GLY A 166 15.32 2.21 -0.71
N GLU A 167 16.58 2.51 -0.49
CA GLU A 167 17.04 3.56 0.41
C GLU A 167 17.16 4.89 -0.31
N ASP A 168 17.22 5.96 0.48
CA ASP A 168 17.29 7.33 -0.02
C ASP A 168 18.39 7.49 -1.07
N VAL A 169 19.61 7.01 -0.77
CA VAL A 169 20.78 7.10 -1.67
C VAL A 169 20.56 6.47 -3.06
N GLU A 170 19.61 5.54 -3.19
CA GLU A 170 19.28 4.88 -4.46
C GLU A 170 18.24 5.67 -5.28
N MET A 171 17.50 6.58 -4.65
CA MET A 171 16.46 7.38 -5.29
C MET A 171 17.05 8.58 -6.03
N LYS A 172 16.48 8.91 -7.19
CA LYS A 172 16.86 10.09 -7.97
C LYS A 172 16.77 11.36 -7.12
N MET A 173 17.74 12.25 -7.30
CA MET A 173 17.67 13.58 -6.72
C MET A 173 16.50 14.35 -7.32
N CYS A 174 15.82 15.10 -6.46
CA CYS A 174 14.76 15.97 -6.89
C CYS A 174 15.35 17.19 -7.61
N PRO A 175 14.78 17.63 -8.75
CA PRO A 175 15.23 18.83 -9.43
C PRO A 175 15.14 20.06 -8.52
N VAL A 176 16.22 20.83 -8.45
CA VAL A 176 16.34 22.01 -7.56
C VAL A 176 15.27 23.07 -7.83
N SER A 177 14.75 23.13 -9.07
CA SER A 177 13.73 24.10 -9.46
C SER A 177 12.36 23.88 -8.80
N ASN A 178 12.03 22.62 -8.42
CA ASN A 178 10.67 22.26 -8.01
C ASN A 178 10.62 21.49 -6.67
N CYS A 179 11.78 21.23 -6.04
CA CYS A 179 11.80 20.62 -4.72
C CYS A 179 11.71 21.64 -3.61
N GLY A 180 10.67 21.56 -2.78
CA GLY A 180 10.48 22.44 -1.62
C GLY A 180 9.36 23.48 -1.74
N LEU A 181 8.52 23.43 -2.78
CA LEU A 181 7.39 24.37 -2.93
C LEU A 181 6.29 24.25 -1.84
N CYS A 182 6.43 23.35 -0.87
CA CYS A 182 5.49 23.31 0.27
C CYS A 182 5.61 24.53 1.20
N SER A 183 6.64 25.38 1.06
CA SER A 183 6.71 26.67 1.75
C SER A 183 5.90 27.79 1.07
N SER A 184 5.34 27.57 -0.12
CA SER A 184 4.55 28.58 -0.86
C SER A 184 3.03 28.36 -0.81
N VAL A 185 2.55 27.41 0.00
CA VAL A 185 1.11 27.17 0.20
C VAL A 185 0.83 27.08 1.70
N ALA A 186 0.97 28.23 2.37
CA ALA A 186 0.48 28.48 3.72
C ALA A 186 -0.62 29.53 3.66
#